data_AF-A0A9W6WAX7-F1
#
_entry.id   AF-A0A9W6WAX7-F1
#
_cell.length_a   1.000
_cell.length_b   1.000
_cell.length_c   1.000
_cell.angle_alpha   90.00
_cell.angle_beta   90.00
_cell.angle_gamma   90.00
#
_symmetry.space_group_name_H-M   'P 1'
#
loop_
_entity.id
_entity.type
_entity.pdbx_description
1 polymer ?
#
loop_
_entity_poly.entity_id
_entity_poly.type
_entity_poly.pdbx_seq_one_letter_code
_entity_poly.pdbx_strand_id
1 'polypeptide(L)'
;MGEQVTGGDLFKLWQVANVYLPRAAKVYTDVNAGVAGTSNGEIGAFGRGENASGHLDGGRVLAAFGPLRNEFQWIIADTAQYLLDAQTALNKAIAEYGKQDAAAAADFRNNYLNNPDKRDTSDPSQNPPTGDYAPGSPLRPGGYVSPVEGK
;
A
#
# COMPACT_ATOMS: atom_id res chain seq x y z
N MET A 1 -7.76 -13.19 -16.82
CA MET A 1 -9.03 -12.99 -16.08
C MET A 1 -8.77 -11.88 -15.09
N GLY A 2 -9.33 -10.69 -15.33
CA GLY A 2 -9.13 -9.54 -14.45
C GLY A 2 -10.14 -9.59 -13.31
N GLU A 3 -9.66 -9.67 -12.08
CA GLU A 3 -10.48 -9.52 -10.89
C GLU A 3 -11.14 -8.13 -10.93
N GLN A 4 -12.46 -8.06 -10.75
CA GLN A 4 -13.18 -6.79 -10.64
C GLN A 4 -12.74 -6.12 -9.34
N VAL A 5 -11.80 -5.17 -9.44
CA VAL A 5 -11.38 -4.34 -8.31
C VAL A 5 -12.57 -3.50 -7.87
N THR A 6 -13.08 -3.73 -6.66
CA THR A 6 -14.21 -2.96 -6.13
C THR A 6 -13.71 -1.73 -5.36
N GLY A 7 -14.59 -0.77 -5.08
CA GLY A 7 -14.24 0.39 -4.24
C GLY A 7 -13.73 0.01 -2.84
N GLY A 8 -14.15 -1.14 -2.31
CA GLY A 8 -13.63 -1.68 -1.04
C GLY A 8 -12.16 -2.11 -1.12
N ASP A 9 -11.68 -2.51 -2.29
CA ASP A 9 -10.30 -2.94 -2.49
C ASP A 9 -9.36 -1.75 -2.70
N LEU A 10 -9.85 -0.64 -3.27
CA LEU A 10 -9.10 0.63 -3.30
C LEU A 10 -8.84 1.19 -1.90
N PHE A 11 -9.80 1.07 -0.99
CA PHE A 11 -9.60 1.49 0.39
C PHE A 11 -8.54 0.63 1.10
N LYS A 12 -8.55 -0.70 0.90
CA LYS A 12 -7.49 -1.58 1.42
C LYS A 12 -6.13 -1.23 0.83
N LEU A 13 -6.04 -0.98 -0.47
CA LEU A 13 -4.80 -0.54 -1.11
C LEU A 13 -4.31 0.79 -0.56
N TRP A 14 -5.22 1.73 -0.30
CA TRP A 14 -4.89 2.99 0.36
C TRP A 14 -4.35 2.77 1.77
N GLN A 15 -4.95 1.87 2.55
CA GLN A 15 -4.45 1.51 3.88
C GLN A 15 -3.05 0.88 3.81
N VAL A 16 -2.80 -0.01 2.85
CA VAL A 16 -1.46 -0.58 2.61
C VAL A 16 -0.46 0.52 2.29
N ALA A 17 -0.77 1.38 1.33
CA ALA A 17 0.11 2.45 0.90
C ALA A 17 0.39 3.49 1.99
N ASN A 18 -0.61 3.90 2.75
CA ASN A 18 -0.51 5.08 3.62
C ASN A 18 -0.42 4.77 5.11
N VAL A 19 -0.66 3.52 5.52
CA VAL A 19 -0.55 3.10 6.93
C VAL A 19 0.50 2.02 7.10
N TYR A 20 0.41 0.91 6.36
CA TYR A 20 1.24 -0.27 6.62
C TYR A 20 2.67 -0.12 6.07
N LEU A 21 2.84 0.32 4.82
CA LEU A 21 4.16 0.50 4.22
C LEU A 21 5.02 1.56 4.94
N PRO A 22 4.50 2.75 5.31
CA PRO A 22 5.27 3.72 6.10
C PRO A 22 5.66 3.19 7.47
N ARG A 23 4.77 2.43 8.15
CA ARG A 23 5.09 1.81 9.44
C ARG A 23 6.19 0.77 9.30
N ALA A 24 6.14 -0.07 8.27
CA ALA A 24 7.19 -1.03 7.97
C ALA A 24 8.51 -0.31 7.66
N ALA A 25 8.50 0.68 6.77
CA ALA A 25 9.67 1.48 6.43
C ALA A 25 10.30 2.12 7.67
N LYS A 26 9.48 2.64 8.60
CA LYS A 26 9.95 3.22 9.87
C LYS A 26 10.77 2.22 10.68
N VAL A 27 10.33 0.96 10.78
CA VAL A 27 11.07 -0.08 11.51
C VAL A 27 12.48 -0.26 10.91
N TYR A 28 12.57 -0.34 9.58
CA TYR A 28 13.87 -0.46 8.91
C TYR A 28 14.73 0.80 9.09
N THR A 29 14.15 2.01 9.00
CA THR A 29 14.91 3.25 9.24
C THR A 29 15.41 3.36 10.68
N ASP A 30 14.61 2.93 11.67
CA ASP A 30 14.99 2.94 13.08
C ASP A 30 16.16 1.95 13.32
N VAL A 31 16.06 0.74 12.76
CA VAL A 31 17.13 -0.27 12.86
C VAL A 31 18.39 0.22 12.14
N ASN A 32 18.25 0.83 10.96
CA ASN A 32 19.37 1.41 10.21
C ASN A 32 20.13 2.46 11.05
N ALA A 33 19.40 3.35 11.74
CA ALA A 33 19.98 4.33 12.64
C ALA A 33 20.72 3.67 13.81
N GLY A 34 20.16 2.59 14.37
CA GLY A 34 20.81 1.79 15.40
C GLY A 34 22.14 1.19 14.93
N VAL A 35 22.15 0.58 13.74
CA VAL A 35 23.37 0.01 13.12
C VAL A 35 24.40 1.11 12.84
N ALA A 36 23.98 2.24 12.27
CA ALA A 36 24.85 3.39 12.02
C ALA A 36 25.52 3.90 13.32
N GLY A 37 24.78 3.93 14.43
CA GLY A 37 25.26 4.35 15.73
C GLY A 37 26.35 3.44 16.33
N THR A 38 26.48 2.19 15.88
CA THR A 38 27.53 1.28 16.37
C THR A 38 28.93 1.67 15.90
N SER A 39 29.04 2.48 14.83
CA SER A 39 30.33 2.92 14.25
C SER A 39 31.28 3.61 15.23
N ASN A 40 30.74 4.40 16.14
CA ASN A 40 31.54 5.12 17.14
C ASN A 40 32.04 4.19 18.27
N GLY A 41 31.45 3.01 18.43
CA GLY A 41 31.79 2.04 19.48
C GLY A 41 32.76 0.95 19.04
N GLU A 42 33.06 0.82 17.74
CA GLU A 42 33.80 -0.33 17.21
C GLU A 42 35.22 -0.41 17.74
N ILE A 43 35.89 0.74 17.86
CA ILE A 43 37.24 0.81 18.43
C ILE A 43 37.23 0.43 19.92
N GLY A 44 36.19 0.83 20.67
CA GLY A 44 36.03 0.43 22.07
C GLY A 44 35.70 -1.06 22.25
N ALA A 45 34.97 -1.66 21.32
CA ALA A 45 34.54 -3.05 21.38
C ALA A 45 35.60 -4.05 20.88
N PHE A 46 36.37 -3.68 19.85
CA PHE A 46 37.32 -4.56 19.18
C PHE A 46 38.78 -4.12 19.30
N GLY A 47 39.02 -2.94 19.89
CA GLY A 47 40.37 -2.42 20.13
C GLY A 47 41.19 -3.34 21.04
N ARG A 48 42.46 -3.51 20.70
CA ARG A 48 43.44 -4.33 21.43
C ARG A 48 44.53 -3.48 22.10
N GLY A 49 44.41 -2.15 22.04
CA GLY A 49 45.41 -1.19 22.50
C GLY A 49 46.08 -0.44 21.35
N GLU A 50 47.02 0.44 21.66
CA GLU A 50 47.85 1.11 20.65
C GLU A 50 48.93 0.16 20.11
N ASN A 51 49.14 0.19 18.79
CA ASN A 51 50.26 -0.47 18.15
C ASN A 51 51.57 0.32 18.37
N ALA A 52 52.69 -0.23 17.90
CA ALA A 52 54.01 0.39 18.01
C ALA A 52 54.12 1.80 17.35
N SER A 53 53.13 2.19 16.55
CA SER A 53 53.05 3.52 15.91
C SER A 53 52.10 4.49 16.66
N GLY A 54 51.56 4.10 17.82
CA GLY A 54 50.61 4.92 18.58
C GLY A 54 49.19 4.95 18.01
N HIS A 55 48.86 4.06 17.06
CA HIS A 55 47.50 3.94 16.52
C HIS A 55 46.74 2.81 17.20
N LEU A 56 45.47 3.02 17.51
CA LEU A 56 44.59 1.98 18.05
C LEU A 56 44.47 0.81 17.06
N ASP A 57 44.86 -0.38 17.50
CA ASP A 57 44.83 -1.62 16.73
C ASP A 57 43.57 -2.43 17.07
N GLY A 58 42.66 -2.58 16.12
CA GLY A 58 41.46 -3.42 16.27
C GLY A 58 41.64 -4.88 15.81
N GLY A 59 42.83 -5.23 15.32
CA GLY A 59 43.11 -6.55 14.75
C GLY A 59 42.22 -6.94 13.57
N ARG A 60 42.29 -8.22 13.19
CA ARG A 60 41.57 -8.77 12.02
C ARG A 60 40.05 -8.76 12.16
N VAL A 61 39.54 -8.76 13.40
CA VAL A 61 38.09 -8.78 13.67
C VAL A 61 37.47 -7.42 13.36
N LEU A 62 38.07 -6.31 13.82
CA LEU A 62 37.59 -4.96 13.46
C LEU A 62 37.62 -4.75 11.95
N ALA A 63 38.70 -5.18 11.29
CA ALA A 63 38.87 -5.04 9.85
C ALA A 63 37.81 -5.81 9.03
N ALA A 64 37.31 -6.94 9.53
CA ALA A 64 36.24 -7.71 8.90
C ALA A 64 34.84 -7.23 9.30
N PHE A 65 34.67 -6.77 10.55
CA PHE A 65 33.38 -6.34 11.09
C PHE A 65 32.86 -5.06 10.45
N GLY A 66 33.72 -4.04 10.28
CA GLY A 66 33.31 -2.75 9.72
C GLY A 66 32.63 -2.87 8.34
N PRO A 67 33.23 -3.56 7.36
CA PRO A 67 32.61 -3.81 6.05
C PRO A 67 31.30 -4.62 6.15
N LEU A 68 31.25 -5.66 6.99
CA LEU A 68 30.03 -6.45 7.20
C LEU A 68 28.89 -5.59 7.77
N ARG A 69 29.18 -4.77 8.78
CA ARG A 69 28.21 -3.83 9.36
C ARG A 69 27.72 -2.84 8.32
N ASN A 70 28.62 -2.28 7.52
CA ASN A 70 28.24 -1.36 6.44
C ASN A 70 27.31 -2.03 5.44
N GLU A 71 27.63 -3.24 4.98
CA GLU A 71 26.78 -3.99 4.06
C GLU A 71 25.39 -4.25 4.66
N PHE A 72 25.34 -4.62 5.94
CA PHE A 72 24.09 -4.83 6.64
C PHE A 72 23.28 -3.53 6.76
N GLN A 73 23.94 -2.41 7.04
CA GLN A 73 23.35 -1.08 7.06
C GLN A 73 22.75 -0.71 5.71
N TRP A 74 23.47 -0.95 4.61
CA TRP A 74 23.00 -0.72 3.25
C TRP A 74 21.75 -1.53 2.91
N ILE A 75 21.76 -2.84 3.19
CA ILE A 75 20.61 -3.71 2.93
C ILE A 75 19.35 -3.23 3.66
N ILE A 76 19.49 -2.80 4.92
CA ILE A 76 18.37 -2.27 5.71
C ILE A 76 17.87 -0.94 5.14
N ALA A 77 18.78 -0.05 4.75
CA ALA A 77 18.43 1.23 4.13
C ALA A 77 17.69 1.03 2.79
N ASP A 78 18.19 0.15 1.93
CA ASP A 78 17.55 -0.18 0.65
C ASP A 78 16.17 -0.80 0.85
N THR A 79 16.02 -1.69 1.84
CA THR A 79 14.72 -2.27 2.19
C THR A 79 13.71 -1.20 2.61
N ALA A 80 14.14 -0.23 3.42
CA ALA A 80 13.30 0.90 3.79
C ALA A 80 12.89 1.73 2.56
N GLN A 81 13.83 2.00 1.65
CA GLN A 81 13.57 2.76 0.43
C GLN A 81 12.58 2.04 -0.49
N TYR A 82 12.74 0.72 -0.70
CA TYR A 82 11.80 -0.05 -1.52
C TYR A 82 10.37 -0.04 -0.98
N LEU A 83 10.19 0.02 0.34
CA LEU A 83 8.85 0.14 0.94
C LEU A 83 8.21 1.52 0.66
N LEU A 84 9.01 2.59 0.66
CA LEU A 84 8.56 3.94 0.32
C LEU A 84 8.26 4.07 -1.19
N ASP A 85 9.06 3.41 -2.03
CA ASP A 85 8.83 3.36 -3.47
C ASP A 85 7.55 2.57 -3.79
N ALA A 86 7.31 1.45 -3.10
CA ALA A 86 6.08 0.68 -3.19
C ALA A 86 4.85 1.50 -2.76
N GLN A 87 4.95 2.29 -1.69
CA GLN A 87 3.90 3.24 -1.29
C GLN A 87 3.59 4.21 -2.43
N THR A 88 4.63 4.79 -3.03
CA THR A 88 4.48 5.75 -4.13
C THR A 88 3.81 5.10 -5.35
N ALA A 89 4.22 3.87 -5.70
CA ALA A 89 3.63 3.11 -6.80
C ALA A 89 2.14 2.80 -6.55
N LEU A 90 1.78 2.37 -5.33
CA LEU A 90 0.38 2.10 -4.97
C LEU A 90 -0.48 3.36 -5.01
N ASN A 91 0.02 4.49 -4.50
CA ASN A 91 -0.71 5.76 -4.57
C ASN A 91 -0.94 6.21 -6.03
N LYS A 92 0.04 6.00 -6.93
CA LYS A 92 -0.14 6.22 -8.37
C LYS A 92 -1.21 5.30 -8.96
N ALA A 93 -1.20 4.01 -8.61
CA ALA A 93 -2.18 3.04 -9.09
C ALA A 93 -3.61 3.41 -8.64
N ILE A 94 -3.80 3.81 -7.38
CA ILE A 94 -5.09 4.27 -6.84
C ILE A 94 -5.59 5.50 -7.62
N ALA A 95 -4.71 6.48 -7.83
CA ALA A 95 -5.06 7.69 -8.57
C ALA A 95 -5.45 7.40 -10.03
N GLU A 96 -4.72 6.49 -10.68
CA GLU A 96 -5.00 6.13 -12.08
C GLU A 96 -6.29 5.34 -12.22
N TYR A 97 -6.57 4.42 -11.30
CA TYR A 97 -7.85 3.74 -11.24
C TYR A 97 -9.00 4.74 -11.10
N GLY A 98 -8.90 5.71 -10.18
CA GLY A 98 -9.94 6.71 -9.97
C GLY A 98 -10.23 7.56 -11.23
N LYS A 99 -9.20 7.88 -12.02
CA LYS A 99 -9.39 8.57 -13.31
C LYS A 99 -10.09 7.69 -14.34
N GLN A 100 -9.69 6.43 -14.45
CA GLN A 100 -10.28 5.50 -15.42
C GLN A 100 -11.74 5.20 -15.09
N ASP A 101 -12.07 5.01 -13.81
CA ASP A 101 -13.45 4.81 -13.35
C ASP A 101 -14.32 6.04 -13.62
N ALA A 102 -13.82 7.25 -13.32
CA ALA A 102 -14.53 8.49 -13.62
C ALA A 102 -14.75 8.68 -15.13
N ALA A 103 -13.75 8.35 -15.96
CA ALA A 103 -13.86 8.41 -17.41
C ALA A 103 -14.87 7.38 -17.94
N ALA A 104 -14.83 6.14 -17.45
CA ALA A 104 -15.79 5.09 -17.82
C ALA A 104 -17.22 5.44 -17.38
N ALA A 105 -17.39 6.00 -16.18
CA ALA A 105 -18.69 6.47 -15.69
C ALA A 105 -19.24 7.63 -16.54
N ALA A 106 -18.37 8.56 -16.95
CA ALA A 106 -18.76 9.66 -17.86
C ALA A 106 -19.13 9.13 -19.25
N ASP A 107 -18.35 8.20 -19.80
CA ASP A 107 -18.62 7.54 -21.07
C ASP A 107 -19.96 6.79 -21.05
N PHE A 108 -20.20 5.98 -20.02
CA PHE A 108 -21.48 5.28 -19.84
C PHE A 108 -22.65 6.27 -19.75
N ARG A 109 -22.48 7.34 -18.96
CA ARG A 109 -23.54 8.34 -18.77
C ARG A 109 -23.84 9.09 -20.07
N ASN A 110 -22.83 9.47 -20.83
CA ASN A 110 -23.01 10.28 -22.03
C ASN A 110 -23.45 9.45 -23.24
N ASN A 111 -22.87 8.26 -23.43
CA ASN A 111 -23.12 7.45 -24.62
C ASN A 111 -24.29 6.48 -24.47
N TYR A 112 -24.75 6.20 -23.25
CA TYR A 112 -25.86 5.29 -22.99
C TYR A 112 -27.00 5.95 -22.21
N LEU A 113 -26.74 6.52 -21.02
CA LEU A 113 -27.84 7.03 -20.17
C LEU A 113 -28.48 8.31 -20.68
N ASN A 114 -27.69 9.20 -21.29
CA ASN A 114 -28.14 10.50 -21.79
C ASN A 114 -28.24 10.56 -23.32
N ASN A 115 -27.90 9.47 -24.01
CA ASN A 115 -27.94 9.43 -25.46
C ASN A 115 -29.37 9.07 -25.93
N PRO A 116 -30.11 10.00 -26.57
CA PRO A 116 -31.48 9.73 -27.03
C PRO A 116 -31.55 8.66 -28.13
N ASP A 117 -30.46 8.39 -28.84
CA ASP A 117 -30.40 7.32 -29.84
C ASP A 117 -30.22 5.92 -29.23
N LYS A 118 -29.84 5.85 -27.94
CA LYS A 118 -29.55 4.59 -27.22
C LYS A 118 -30.51 4.29 -26.08
N ARG A 119 -31.14 5.31 -25.52
CA ARG A 119 -32.14 5.18 -24.46
C ARG A 119 -33.36 5.99 -24.84
N ASP A 120 -34.47 5.30 -25.07
CA ASP A 120 -35.76 5.97 -25.21
C ASP A 120 -36.30 6.32 -23.83
N THR A 121 -36.26 7.60 -23.46
CA THR A 121 -36.78 8.07 -22.17
C THR A 121 -38.30 7.99 -22.05
N SER A 122 -39.01 7.74 -23.15
CA SER A 122 -40.46 7.57 -23.18
C SER A 122 -40.90 6.10 -23.09
N ASP A 123 -40.00 5.14 -23.31
CA ASP A 123 -40.26 3.71 -23.16
C ASP A 123 -40.13 3.27 -21.68
N PRO A 124 -41.24 2.95 -20.98
CA PRO A 124 -41.18 2.57 -19.57
C PRO A 124 -40.39 1.28 -19.32
N SER A 125 -40.19 0.43 -20.32
CA SER A 125 -39.42 -0.81 -20.20
C SER A 125 -37.90 -0.58 -20.18
N GLN A 126 -37.44 0.58 -20.66
CA GLN A 126 -36.03 0.97 -20.68
C GLN A 126 -35.65 1.91 -19.53
N ASN A 127 -36.60 2.30 -18.69
CA ASN A 127 -36.42 3.29 -17.65
C ASN A 127 -36.75 2.70 -16.27
N PRO A 128 -36.13 3.22 -15.19
CA PRO A 128 -36.55 2.86 -13.85
C PRO A 128 -38.05 3.09 -13.68
N PRO A 129 -38.77 2.22 -12.96
CA PRO A 129 -40.19 2.43 -12.67
C PRO A 129 -40.41 3.80 -12.03
N THR A 130 -41.43 4.54 -12.48
CA THR A 130 -41.83 5.81 -11.88
C THR A 130 -42.85 5.59 -10.75
N GLY A 131 -42.80 6.43 -9.71
CA GLY A 131 -43.66 6.35 -8.52
C GLY A 131 -43.02 5.64 -7.32
N ASP A 132 -43.81 5.35 -6.28
CA ASP A 132 -43.40 4.57 -5.09
C ASP A 132 -43.23 3.07 -5.44
N TYR A 133 -42.37 2.78 -6.42
CA TYR A 133 -41.84 1.45 -6.62
C TYR A 133 -40.75 1.22 -5.56
N ALA A 134 -41.17 0.94 -4.33
CA ALA A 134 -40.34 0.13 -3.46
C ALA A 134 -40.38 -1.27 -4.09
N PRO A 135 -39.30 -1.79 -4.70
CA PRO A 135 -39.26 -3.21 -5.06
C PRO A 135 -39.61 -3.94 -3.76
N GLY A 136 -40.75 -4.63 -3.76
CA GLY A 136 -41.25 -5.28 -2.55
C GLY A 136 -40.11 -6.07 -1.93
N SER A 137 -40.00 -6.04 -0.59
CA SER A 137 -38.95 -6.78 0.10
C SER A 137 -38.91 -8.20 -0.45
N PRO A 138 -37.76 -8.69 -0.96
CA PRO A 138 -37.69 -10.01 -1.56
C PRO A 138 -38.26 -11.02 -0.54
N LEU A 139 -39.18 -11.87 -0.99
CA LEU A 139 -39.74 -12.93 -0.16
C LEU A 139 -38.59 -13.88 0.21
N ARG A 140 -38.01 -13.64 1.38
CA ARG A 140 -37.01 -14.51 1.97
C ARG A 140 -37.71 -15.80 2.38
N PRO A 141 -37.20 -16.98 1.99
CA PRO A 141 -37.66 -18.24 2.57
C PRO A 141 -37.58 -18.17 4.10
N GLY A 142 -38.57 -18.75 4.79
CA GLY A 142 -38.59 -18.76 6.26
C GLY A 142 -37.28 -19.28 6.83
N GLY A 143 -36.58 -18.45 7.61
CA GLY A 143 -35.29 -18.77 8.22
C GLY A 143 -34.05 -18.13 7.56
N TYR A 144 -34.19 -17.39 6.46
CA TYR A 144 -33.03 -16.65 5.91
C TYR A 144 -32.70 -15.41 6.76
N VAL A 145 -31.55 -15.46 7.44
CA VAL A 145 -30.94 -14.32 8.12
C VAL A 145 -29.90 -13.70 7.16
N SER A 146 -30.03 -12.39 6.87
CA SER A 146 -29.02 -11.70 6.06
C SER A 146 -27.68 -11.69 6.79
N PRO A 147 -26.55 -11.96 6.10
CA PRO A 147 -25.22 -11.81 6.69
C PRO A 147 -24.92 -10.40 7.22
N VAL A 148 -25.67 -9.38 6.77
CA VAL A 148 -25.47 -7.97 7.13
C VAL A 148 -26.22 -7.58 8.41
N GLU A 149 -27.25 -8.33 8.81
CA GLU A 149 -28.09 -8.03 9.99
C GLU A 149 -27.59 -8.75 11.25
N GLY A 150 -26.48 -9.49 11.16
CA GLY A 150 -25.85 -10.23 12.27
C GLY A 150 -24.70 -9.50 12.96
N LYS A 151 -24.78 -8.17 13.12
CA LYS A 151 -23.88 -7.39 13.97
C LYS A 151 -24.64 -6.63 15.03
#